data_AF-A0A6A0AZR0-F1
#
_entry.id   AF-A0A6A0AZR0-F1
#
_cell.length_a   1.000
_cell.length_b   1.000
_cell.length_c   1.000
_cell.angle_alpha   90.00
_cell.angle_beta   90.00
_cell.angle_gamma   90.00
#
_symmetry.space_group_name_H-M   'P 1'
#
loop_
_entity.id
_entity.type
_entity.pdbx_description
1 polymer ?
#
loop_
_entity_poly.entity_id
_entity_poly.type
_entity_poly.pdbx_seq_one_letter_code
_entity_poly.pdbx_strand_id
1 'polypeptide(L)'
;MLRSGFPERATSALAVAIDQAVPRDRAVRSGRLATARLAARDLDGALDAANVGLELLENRIRSDRAHVRLTKFNRYLEPHSAVPAVREFRDRLSALPASG
;
A
#
# COMPACT_ATOMS: atom_id res chain seq x y z
N MET A 1 12.19 -0.56 -40.96
CA MET A 1 10.79 -1.00 -40.80
C MET A 1 10.50 -1.24 -39.33
N LEU A 2 9.69 -0.38 -38.71
CA LEU A 2 9.19 -0.60 -37.35
C LEU A 2 8.17 -1.75 -37.43
N ARG A 3 8.42 -2.85 -36.71
CA ARG A 3 7.51 -4.00 -36.61
C ARG A 3 6.13 -3.53 -36.15
N SER A 4 5.17 -3.56 -37.05
CA SER A 4 3.75 -3.32 -36.79
C SER A 4 3.18 -4.50 -36.01
N GLY A 5 3.15 -4.37 -34.70
CA GLY A 5 2.58 -5.32 -33.75
C GLY A 5 3.31 -5.07 -32.44
N PHE A 6 2.86 -4.20 -31.53
CA PHE A 6 1.52 -4.11 -30.99
C PHE A 6 1.26 -2.68 -30.46
N PRO A 7 1.13 -1.66 -31.31
CA PRO A 7 0.94 -0.29 -30.85
C PRO A 7 -0.25 -0.17 -29.89
N GLU A 8 -1.39 -0.81 -30.21
CA GLU A 8 -2.58 -0.79 -29.34
C GLU A 8 -2.36 -1.46 -27.97
N ARG A 9 -1.66 -2.60 -27.91
CA ARG A 9 -1.36 -3.25 -26.62
C ARG A 9 -0.37 -2.43 -25.80
N ALA A 10 0.62 -1.82 -26.44
CA ALA A 10 1.57 -0.94 -25.76
C ALA A 10 0.88 0.33 -25.22
N THR A 11 -0.02 0.93 -26.01
CA THR A 11 -0.82 2.09 -25.59
C THR A 11 -1.77 1.72 -24.44
N SER A 12 -2.46 0.59 -24.51
CA SER A 12 -3.35 0.13 -23.44
C SER A 12 -2.58 -0.16 -22.15
N ALA A 13 -1.43 -0.84 -22.24
CA ALA A 13 -0.56 -1.08 -21.09
C ALA A 13 -0.04 0.23 -20.47
N LEU A 14 0.30 1.22 -21.29
CA LEU A 14 0.75 2.53 -20.83
C LEU A 14 -0.39 3.33 -20.16
N ALA A 15 -1.60 3.31 -20.71
CA ALA A 15 -2.76 3.95 -20.11
C ALA A 15 -3.05 3.37 -18.71
N VAL A 16 -3.06 2.05 -18.58
CA VAL A 16 -3.20 1.37 -17.27
C VAL A 16 -2.06 1.76 -16.32
N ALA A 17 -0.83 1.87 -16.81
CA ALA A 17 0.31 2.26 -15.98
C ALA A 17 0.18 3.71 -15.45
N ILE A 18 -0.33 4.62 -16.27
CA ILE A 18 -0.59 6.02 -15.88
C ILE A 18 -1.72 6.07 -14.84
N ASP A 19 -2.84 5.40 -15.09
CA ASP A 19 -3.99 5.38 -14.17
C ASP A 19 -3.62 4.79 -12.81
N GLN A 20 -2.73 3.79 -12.79
CA GLN A 20 -2.25 3.19 -11.54
C GLN A 20 -1.15 4.01 -10.84
N ALA A 21 -0.50 4.97 -11.49
CA ALA A 21 0.62 5.71 -10.90
C ALA A 21 0.19 6.52 -9.66
N VAL A 22 -0.94 7.23 -9.74
CA VAL A 22 -1.46 8.03 -8.63
C VAL A 22 -1.89 7.18 -7.44
N PRO A 23 -2.70 6.11 -7.60
CA PRO A 23 -3.02 5.18 -6.51
C PRO A 23 -1.78 4.53 -5.87
N ARG A 24 -0.78 4.12 -6.67
CA ARG A 24 0.46 3.52 -6.14
C ARG A 24 1.22 4.48 -5.24
N ASP A 25 1.36 5.72 -5.68
CA ASP A 25 2.05 6.76 -4.94
C ASP A 25 1.26 7.18 -3.68
N ARG A 26 -0.08 7.25 -3.76
CA ARG A 26 -0.94 7.42 -2.58
C ARG A 26 -0.73 6.32 -1.55
N ALA A 27 -0.67 5.05 -1.98
CA ALA A 27 -0.41 3.92 -1.09
C ALA A 27 0.96 4.07 -0.37
N VAL A 28 2.01 4.46 -1.08
CA VAL A 28 3.32 4.72 -0.47
C VAL A 28 3.28 5.87 0.53
N ARG A 29 2.61 6.98 0.19
CA ARG A 29 2.52 8.16 1.06
C ARG A 29 1.70 7.90 2.32
N SER A 30 0.63 7.12 2.21
CA SER A 30 -0.21 6.74 3.34
C SER A 30 0.59 5.99 4.43
N GLY A 31 1.43 5.02 4.05
CA GLY A 31 2.31 4.32 5.00
C GLY A 31 3.39 5.22 5.62
N ARG A 32 3.86 6.26 4.91
CA ARG A 32 4.77 7.28 5.49
C ARG A 32 4.05 8.14 6.52
N LEU A 33 2.83 8.59 6.20
CA LEU A 33 1.98 9.35 7.12
C LEU A 33 1.66 8.54 8.37
N ALA A 34 1.32 7.25 8.21
CA ALA A 34 1.08 6.34 9.33
C ALA A 34 2.27 6.28 10.29
N THR A 35 3.48 6.11 9.75
CA THR A 35 4.71 6.09 10.55
C THR A 35 4.95 7.41 11.28
N ALA A 36 4.70 8.55 10.61
CA ALA A 36 4.87 9.87 11.21
C ALA A 36 3.88 10.12 12.36
N ARG A 37 2.62 9.73 12.19
CA ARG A 37 1.58 9.82 13.22
C ARG A 37 1.88 8.94 14.42
N LEU A 38 2.32 7.71 14.19
CA LEU A 38 2.72 6.80 15.28
C LEU A 38 3.91 7.37 16.07
N ALA A 39 4.89 7.96 15.38
CA ALA A 39 6.02 8.64 16.04
C ALA A 39 5.57 9.87 16.87
N ALA A 40 4.47 10.52 16.47
CA ALA A 40 3.81 11.58 17.23
C ALA A 40 2.87 11.06 18.34
N ARG A 41 2.87 9.75 18.63
CA ARG A 41 1.97 9.07 19.59
C ARG A 41 0.48 9.13 19.23
N ASP A 42 0.18 9.40 17.96
CA ASP A 42 -1.17 9.36 17.40
C ASP A 42 -1.41 7.98 16.78
N LEU A 43 -1.83 7.01 17.62
CA LEU A 43 -2.07 5.63 17.18
C LEU A 43 -3.27 5.54 16.23
N ASP A 44 -4.37 6.22 16.56
CA ASP A 44 -5.60 6.16 15.77
C ASP A 44 -5.37 6.76 14.38
N GLY A 45 -4.79 7.96 14.31
CA GLY A 45 -4.46 8.57 13.03
C GLY A 45 -3.39 7.77 12.26
N ALA A 46 -2.49 7.07 12.94
CA ALA A 46 -1.54 6.18 12.30
C ALA A 46 -2.23 5.00 11.61
N LEU A 47 -3.19 4.36 12.30
CA LEU A 47 -3.99 3.28 11.75
C LEU A 47 -4.88 3.75 10.60
N ASP A 48 -5.54 4.90 10.72
CA ASP A 48 -6.33 5.49 9.64
C ASP A 48 -5.49 5.68 8.38
N ALA A 49 -4.30 6.27 8.52
CA ALA A 49 -3.39 6.46 7.39
C ALA A 49 -2.89 5.13 6.82
N ALA A 50 -2.63 4.13 7.65
CA ALA A 50 -2.18 2.82 7.19
C ALA A 50 -3.28 2.06 6.45
N ASN A 51 -4.52 2.14 6.93
CA ASN A 51 -5.70 1.52 6.32
C ASN A 51 -5.98 2.07 4.92
N VAL A 52 -5.81 3.38 4.69
CA VAL A 52 -5.87 3.95 3.33
C VAL A 52 -4.89 3.27 2.38
N GLY A 53 -3.67 2.98 2.85
CA GLY A 53 -2.67 2.28 2.03
C GLY A 53 -3.00 0.82 1.79
N LEU A 54 -3.49 0.15 2.83
CA LEU A 54 -3.88 -1.25 2.79
C LEU A 54 -5.07 -1.48 1.85
N GLU A 55 -6.10 -0.65 1.93
CA GLU A 55 -7.25 -0.69 1.02
C GLU A 55 -6.85 -0.55 -0.45
N LEU A 56 -5.85 0.27 -0.76
CA LEU A 56 -5.34 0.39 -2.13
C LEU A 56 -4.69 -0.92 -2.59
N LEU A 57 -3.90 -1.57 -1.73
CA LEU A 57 -3.28 -2.86 -2.05
C LEU A 57 -4.32 -3.98 -2.20
N GLU A 58 -5.34 -4.00 -1.35
CA GLU A 58 -6.48 -4.94 -1.44
C GLU A 58 -7.26 -4.73 -2.77
N ASN A 59 -7.42 -3.48 -3.19
CA ASN A 59 -8.14 -3.11 -4.42
C ASN A 59 -7.27 -3.16 -5.69
N ARG A 60 -6.40 -4.19 -5.78
CA ARG A 60 -5.57 -4.53 -6.96
C ARG A 60 -4.50 -3.51 -7.35
N ILE A 61 -4.16 -2.53 -6.51
CA ILE A 61 -2.97 -1.71 -6.73
C ILE A 61 -1.74 -2.54 -6.35
N ARG A 62 -1.01 -3.01 -7.37
CA ARG A 62 0.28 -3.69 -7.15
C ARG A 62 1.37 -2.66 -6.90
N SER A 63 1.89 -2.63 -5.67
CA SER A 63 2.98 -1.75 -5.26
C SER A 63 3.81 -2.38 -4.14
N ASP A 64 4.95 -2.99 -4.50
CA ASP A 64 5.84 -3.62 -3.52
C ASP A 64 6.41 -2.62 -2.53
N ARG A 65 6.64 -1.39 -2.99
CA ARG A 65 7.09 -0.29 -2.13
C ARG A 65 6.07 0.03 -1.05
N ALA A 66 4.78 0.03 -1.37
CA ALA A 66 3.73 0.26 -0.39
C ALA A 66 3.59 -0.95 0.55
N HIS A 67 3.61 -2.17 0.02
CA HIS A 67 3.58 -3.40 0.82
C HIS A 67 4.74 -3.46 1.84
N VAL A 68 5.98 -3.29 1.39
CA VAL A 68 7.18 -3.24 2.26
C VAL A 68 7.06 -2.13 3.32
N ARG A 69 6.50 -0.97 2.96
CA ARG A 69 6.30 0.13 3.89
C ARG A 69 5.30 -0.23 4.99
N LEU A 70 4.15 -0.80 4.63
CA LEU A 70 3.13 -1.24 5.58
C LEU A 70 3.62 -2.38 6.45
N THR A 71 4.38 -3.33 5.89
CA THR A 71 5.04 -4.40 6.67
C THR A 71 6.06 -3.86 7.66
N LYS A 72 6.83 -2.83 7.29
CA LYS A 72 7.72 -2.14 8.23
C LYS A 72 6.94 -1.42 9.33
N PHE A 73 5.89 -0.70 8.96
CA PHE A 73 5.00 -0.02 9.91
C PHE A 73 4.36 -1.02 10.90
N ASN A 74 3.93 -2.18 10.42
CA ASN A 74 3.35 -3.23 11.24
C ASN A 74 4.28 -3.70 12.39
N ARG A 75 5.60 -3.71 12.17
CA ARG A 75 6.57 -4.04 13.22
C ARG A 75 6.57 -3.00 14.35
N TYR A 76 6.28 -1.74 14.03
CA TYR A 76 6.17 -0.68 15.04
C TYR A 76 4.88 -0.75 15.86
N LEU A 77 3.87 -1.50 15.39
CA LEU A 77 2.62 -1.72 16.13
C LEU A 77 2.71 -2.86 17.15
N GLU A 78 3.84 -3.57 17.25
CA GLU A 78 4.01 -4.68 18.21
C GLU A 78 3.64 -4.31 19.66
N PRO A 79 4.02 -3.14 20.20
CA PRO A 79 3.61 -2.73 21.54
C PRO A 79 2.09 -2.54 21.71
N HIS A 80 1.35 -2.43 20.61
CA HIS A 80 -0.09 -2.20 20.56
C HIS A 80 -0.86 -3.43 20.06
N SER A 81 -0.24 -4.61 20.03
CA SER A 81 -0.82 -5.85 19.48
C SER A 81 -2.11 -6.32 20.16
N ALA A 82 -2.36 -5.88 21.41
CA ALA A 82 -3.62 -6.15 22.11
C ALA A 82 -4.81 -5.29 21.61
N VAL A 83 -4.55 -4.18 20.92
CA VAL A 83 -5.62 -3.29 20.41
C VAL A 83 -6.36 -3.98 19.26
N PRO A 84 -7.70 -4.10 19.29
CA PRO A 84 -8.46 -4.78 18.25
C PRO A 84 -8.21 -4.25 16.83
N ALA A 85 -8.19 -2.93 16.65
CA ALA A 85 -7.92 -2.31 15.34
C ALA A 85 -6.50 -2.60 14.82
N VAL A 86 -5.51 -2.73 15.71
CA VAL A 86 -4.14 -3.14 15.35
C VAL A 86 -4.12 -4.59 14.87
N ARG A 87 -4.87 -5.48 15.54
CA ARG A 87 -5.02 -6.89 15.14
C ARG A 87 -5.69 -7.01 13.78
N GLU A 88 -6.78 -6.28 13.56
CA GLU A 88 -7.47 -6.28 12.27
C GLU A 88 -6.55 -5.83 11.13
N PHE A 89 -5.84 -4.71 11.30
CA PHE A 89 -4.87 -4.23 10.32
C PHE A 89 -3.78 -5.27 10.03
N ARG A 90 -3.26 -5.91 11.09
CA ARG A 90 -2.25 -6.98 11.00
C ARG A 90 -2.73 -8.17 10.19
N ASP A 91 -3.92 -8.65 10.50
CA ASP A 91 -4.50 -9.82 9.87
C ASP A 91 -4.74 -9.54 8.38
N ARG A 92 -5.34 -8.39 8.05
CA ARG A 92 -5.56 -7.95 6.68
C ARG A 92 -4.26 -7.78 5.89
N LEU A 93 -3.24 -7.16 6.48
CA LEU A 93 -1.93 -7.01 5.85
C LEU A 93 -1.26 -8.38 5.60
N SER A 94 -1.40 -9.33 6.53
CA SER A 94 -0.84 -10.68 6.39
C SER A 94 -1.56 -11.53 5.34
N ALA A 95 -2.83 -11.23 5.05
CA ALA A 95 -3.62 -11.90 4.02
C ALA A 95 -3.26 -11.42 2.60
N LEU A 96 -2.48 -10.34 2.46
CA LEU A 96 -1.98 -9.93 1.16
C LEU A 96 -0.98 -10.96 0.63
N PRO A 97 -1.01 -11.26 -0.68
CA PRO A 97 0.02 -12.10 -1.29
C PRO A 97 1.38 -11.43 -1.11
N ALA A 98 2.38 -12.21 -0.69
CA ALA A 98 3.75 -11.72 -0.60
C ALA A 98 4.15 -11.09 -1.94
N SER A 99 4.66 -9.85 -1.89
CA SER A 99 5.32 -9.21 -3.04
C SER A 99 6.43 -10.13 -3.55
N GLY A 100 6.18 -10.80 -4.68
CA GLY A 100 7.14 -11.63 -5.41
C GLY A 100 8.02 -10.80 -6.32
#